data_AF-E0NTC1-F1
#
_entry.id   AF-E0NTC1-F1
#
_cell.length_a   1.000
_cell.length_b   1.000
_cell.length_c   1.000
_cell.angle_alpha   90.00
_cell.angle_beta   90.00
_cell.angle_gamma   90.00
#
_symmetry.space_group_name_H-M   'P 1'
#
loop_
_entity.id
_entity.type
_entity.pdbx_description
1 polymer ?
#
loop_
_entity_poly.entity_id
_entity_poly.type
_entity_poly.pdbx_seq_one_letter_code
_entity_poly.pdbx_strand_id
1 'polypeptide(L)'
;MMKNQIKNLLVVSLLFGALLPQTANAQLGGLLKKVKKTVTETVESTVKEEKQKVENKVNNKVQQLQDGVSNTVESSVRNASDAVKGVTSLGASSSRNTSSSSSGSVSSSSGSLGRNMSTNVGNGPKVYVSMNRGSARGAGTQDSPYRDLQKAIDNAEEGSVVCVAEGNYLGKLDCGYIEIKKYIKVVGGYSDNFSERNPLQHVTRIQPTKEQNGTNGSRGLFTIDVKGNPNGEVLIDGFLLDLGMQNNYQRADPSDPRCGCCEGCETGRITPGGEVNGLSHQLMKGNTEGRLIVRNCVFANGLYFGLQMTNLGGHWEIYNNVFISNVYAACSVSGAAAMGKPISASVDFHHNTVLFSWCRTKEMEDMGYGYRYMIGVHGDVHDNIFGCSNLGALDRTHIDSNKAHEADRKTSAYNNMFFMNAADLVLPSTGGKWTLVKAARFDEVDQMAKCEGNIEAPQNSNILKKIDPAYLKGFATLKVVSNTSFDANSAANLYRQVNGMNMQGTSTTRVSMYGNRYDADKALSLFGAESRYGAQLP
;
A
#
# COMPACT_ATOMS: atom_id res chain seq x y z
N MET A 1 9.48 -41.95 27.30
CA MET A 1 9.88 -43.24 26.68
C MET A 1 10.86 -43.09 25.49
N MET A 2 10.75 -42.06 24.64
CA MET A 2 11.60 -41.89 23.44
C MET A 2 13.09 -41.58 23.71
N LYS A 3 13.43 -40.92 24.84
CA LYS A 3 14.84 -40.58 25.18
C LYS A 3 15.73 -41.81 25.48
N ASN A 4 15.16 -42.92 25.95
CA ASN A 4 15.94 -44.10 26.34
C ASN A 4 16.15 -45.08 25.18
N GLN A 5 15.25 -45.12 24.19
CA GLN A 5 15.41 -45.99 23.02
C GLN A 5 16.40 -45.44 21.99
N ILE A 6 16.50 -44.10 21.85
CA ILE A 6 17.48 -43.45 20.97
C ILE A 6 18.91 -43.60 21.52
N LYS A 7 19.10 -43.59 22.85
CA LYS A 7 20.41 -43.85 23.48
C LYS A 7 20.89 -45.28 23.24
N ASN A 8 20.01 -46.28 23.33
CA ASN A 8 20.40 -47.68 23.11
C ASN A 8 20.73 -47.97 21.64
N LEU A 9 20.10 -47.27 20.69
CA LEU A 9 20.40 -47.43 19.26
C LEU A 9 21.76 -46.83 18.86
N LEU A 10 22.15 -45.71 19.50
CA LEU A 10 23.45 -45.05 19.28
C LEU A 10 24.62 -45.84 19.88
N VAL A 11 24.41 -46.55 20.99
CA VAL A 11 25.41 -47.40 21.64
C VAL A 11 25.71 -48.66 20.80
N VAL A 12 24.71 -49.23 20.10
CA VAL A 12 24.91 -50.38 19.21
C VAL A 12 25.70 -50.00 17.95
N SER A 13 25.55 -48.77 17.43
CA SER A 13 26.36 -48.29 16.30
C SER A 13 27.81 -47.95 16.65
N LEU A 14 28.11 -47.62 17.91
CA LEU A 14 29.47 -47.28 18.38
C LEU A 14 30.30 -48.51 18.79
N LEU A 15 29.65 -49.62 19.15
CA LEU A 15 30.34 -50.87 19.56
C LEU A 15 30.80 -51.76 18.40
N PHE A 16 30.38 -51.49 17.15
CA PHE A 16 30.84 -52.25 15.97
C PHE A 16 32.06 -51.62 15.26
N GLY A 17 32.60 -50.51 15.78
CA GLY A 17 33.73 -49.78 15.19
C GLY A 17 35.12 -50.20 15.67
N ALA A 18 35.25 -51.14 16.61
CA ALA A 18 36.55 -51.54 17.15
C ALA A 18 36.64 -53.07 17.26
N LEU A 19 37.73 -53.62 16.67
CA LEU A 19 38.17 -55.03 16.59
C LEU A 19 37.83 -55.77 15.27
N LEU A 20 38.75 -55.64 14.28
CA LEU A 20 39.36 -56.61 13.33
C LEU A 20 38.57 -57.87 12.82
N PRO A 21 38.95 -58.55 11.70
CA PRO A 21 39.78 -58.21 10.54
C PRO A 21 39.08 -58.45 9.17
N GLN A 22 39.77 -58.13 8.07
CA GLN A 22 39.34 -58.36 6.68
C GLN A 22 39.19 -59.88 6.38
N THR A 23 37.96 -60.39 6.29
CA THR A 23 37.53 -61.54 5.45
C THR A 23 36.06 -61.91 5.75
N ALA A 24 35.08 -61.11 5.28
CA ALA A 24 33.68 -61.52 5.20
C ALA A 24 32.83 -60.56 4.35
N ASN A 25 33.25 -60.23 3.12
CA ASN A 25 32.65 -59.13 2.35
C ASN A 25 31.35 -59.45 1.60
N ALA A 26 30.80 -60.67 1.67
CA ALA A 26 29.55 -61.03 0.97
C ALA A 26 28.32 -61.14 1.88
N GLN A 27 28.46 -61.57 3.15
CA GLN A 27 27.33 -61.70 4.08
C GLN A 27 26.99 -60.38 4.82
N LEU A 28 27.96 -59.47 4.96
CA LEU A 28 27.79 -58.21 5.71
C LEU A 28 26.94 -57.18 4.94
N GLY A 29 27.06 -57.12 3.61
CA GLY A 29 26.28 -56.21 2.75
C GLY A 29 24.78 -56.52 2.72
N GLY A 30 24.41 -57.81 2.79
CA GLY A 30 23.01 -58.24 2.87
C GLY A 30 22.35 -57.88 4.20
N LEU A 31 23.10 -57.96 5.30
CA LEU A 31 22.62 -57.62 6.64
C LEU A 31 22.42 -56.11 6.80
N LEU A 32 23.37 -55.30 6.34
CA LEU A 32 23.27 -53.83 6.32
C LEU A 32 22.08 -53.32 5.49
N LYS A 33 21.79 -53.96 4.35
CA LYS A 33 20.65 -53.60 3.48
C LYS A 33 19.31 -53.95 4.14
N LYS A 34 19.24 -55.08 4.84
CA LYS A 34 18.05 -55.46 5.63
C LYS A 34 17.83 -54.51 6.81
N VAL A 35 18.87 -54.19 7.57
CA VAL A 35 18.78 -53.24 8.70
C VAL A 35 18.33 -51.85 8.21
N LYS A 36 18.91 -51.34 7.12
CA LYS A 36 18.51 -50.04 6.55
C LYS A 36 17.05 -50.04 6.10
N LYS A 37 16.59 -51.11 5.45
CA LYS A 37 15.19 -51.26 5.02
C LYS A 37 14.23 -51.31 6.22
N THR A 38 14.53 -52.10 7.25
CA THR A 38 13.71 -52.20 8.47
C THR A 38 13.65 -50.88 9.23
N VAL A 39 14.77 -50.14 9.30
CA VAL A 39 14.79 -48.79 9.91
C VAL A 39 13.96 -47.81 9.11
N THR A 40 14.06 -47.80 7.78
CA THR A 40 13.23 -46.93 6.92
C THR A 40 11.74 -47.24 7.07
N GLU A 41 11.34 -48.51 7.04
CA GLU A 41 9.94 -48.92 7.21
C GLU A 41 9.38 -48.55 8.58
N THR A 42 10.19 -48.69 9.64
CA THR A 42 9.79 -48.32 11.02
C THR A 42 9.67 -46.80 11.19
N VAL A 43 10.54 -46.03 10.56
CA VAL A 43 10.46 -44.56 10.59
C VAL A 43 9.25 -44.08 9.80
N GLU A 44 8.99 -44.65 8.62
CA GLU A 44 7.83 -44.30 7.80
C GLU A 44 6.50 -44.65 8.47
N SER A 45 6.41 -45.81 9.15
CA SER A 45 5.21 -46.18 9.91
C SER A 45 4.97 -45.23 11.08
N THR A 46 6.02 -44.88 11.82
CA THR A 46 5.94 -43.95 12.97
C THR A 46 5.54 -42.55 12.52
N VAL A 47 6.07 -42.06 11.40
CA VAL A 47 5.71 -40.75 10.83
C VAL A 47 4.26 -40.73 10.36
N LYS A 48 3.78 -41.82 9.74
CA LYS A 48 2.37 -41.94 9.34
C LYS A 48 1.42 -41.92 10.54
N GLU A 49 1.74 -42.67 11.60
CA GLU A 49 0.94 -42.69 12.83
C GLU A 49 0.88 -41.32 13.52
N GLU A 50 2.02 -40.62 13.63
CA GLU A 50 2.04 -39.28 14.23
C GLU A 50 1.31 -38.25 13.36
N LYS A 51 1.41 -38.33 12.03
CA LYS A 51 0.63 -37.49 11.12
C LYS A 51 -0.87 -37.70 11.32
N GLN A 52 -1.32 -38.95 11.43
CA GLN A 52 -2.72 -39.28 11.68
C GLN A 52 -3.22 -38.74 13.02
N LYS A 53 -2.40 -38.81 14.08
CA LYS A 53 -2.74 -38.24 15.40
C LYS A 53 -2.88 -36.72 15.35
N VAL A 54 -2.00 -36.04 14.61
CA VAL A 54 -2.06 -34.58 14.42
C VAL A 54 -3.30 -34.19 13.63
N GLU A 55 -3.61 -34.87 12.53
CA GLU A 55 -4.81 -34.62 11.73
C GLU A 55 -6.09 -34.80 12.56
N ASN A 56 -6.19 -35.89 13.34
CA ASN A 56 -7.34 -36.11 14.22
C ASN A 56 -7.47 -35.00 15.30
N LYS A 57 -6.35 -34.53 15.86
CA LYS A 57 -6.35 -33.45 16.86
C LYS A 57 -6.77 -32.11 16.25
N VAL A 58 -6.36 -31.83 15.01
CA VAL A 58 -6.77 -30.62 14.28
C VAL A 58 -8.26 -30.69 13.95
N ASN A 59 -8.75 -31.80 13.42
CA ASN A 59 -10.16 -31.97 13.07
C ASN A 59 -11.08 -31.82 14.29
N ASN A 60 -10.72 -32.43 15.42
CA ASN A 60 -11.49 -32.26 16.66
C ASN A 60 -11.52 -30.80 17.15
N LYS A 61 -10.42 -30.05 16.97
CA LYS A 61 -10.36 -28.64 17.38
C LYS A 61 -11.13 -27.72 16.43
N VAL A 62 -11.15 -28.04 15.13
CA VAL A 62 -11.98 -27.35 14.13
C VAL A 62 -13.46 -27.57 14.44
N GLN A 63 -13.86 -28.80 14.78
CA GLN A 63 -15.24 -29.10 15.16
C GLN A 63 -15.67 -28.31 16.41
N GLN A 64 -14.84 -28.29 17.46
CA GLN A 64 -15.12 -27.50 18.68
C GLN A 64 -15.26 -25.98 18.39
N LEU A 65 -14.49 -25.44 17.46
CA LEU A 65 -14.61 -24.04 17.04
C LEU A 65 -15.90 -23.79 16.25
N GLN A 66 -16.30 -24.72 15.37
CA GLN A 66 -17.55 -24.62 14.63
C GLN A 66 -18.76 -24.67 15.56
N ASP A 67 -18.77 -25.57 16.53
CA ASP A 67 -19.86 -25.68 17.52
C ASP A 67 -19.95 -24.41 18.38
N GLY A 68 -18.80 -23.82 18.77
CA GLY A 68 -18.74 -22.54 19.50
C GLY A 68 -19.27 -21.34 18.70
N VAL A 69 -18.97 -21.28 17.41
CA VAL A 69 -19.49 -20.25 16.50
C VAL A 69 -21.01 -20.42 16.34
N SER A 70 -21.50 -21.64 16.13
CA SER A 70 -22.94 -21.90 15.97
C SER A 70 -23.75 -21.45 17.20
N ASN A 71 -23.27 -21.78 18.41
CA ASN A 71 -23.91 -21.36 19.66
C ASN A 71 -23.90 -19.84 19.85
N THR A 72 -22.82 -19.16 19.44
CA THR A 72 -22.71 -17.69 19.52
C THR A 72 -23.67 -17.01 18.55
N VAL A 73 -23.78 -17.53 17.32
CA VAL A 73 -24.72 -17.04 16.31
C VAL A 73 -26.17 -17.24 16.77
N GLU A 74 -26.53 -18.40 17.31
CA GLU A 74 -27.87 -18.64 17.85
C GLU A 74 -28.23 -17.66 18.98
N SER A 75 -27.29 -17.40 19.89
CA SER A 75 -27.53 -16.44 20.98
C SER A 75 -27.71 -15.01 20.47
N SER A 76 -26.98 -14.62 19.42
CA SER A 76 -27.05 -13.30 18.81
C SER A 76 -28.36 -13.11 18.03
N VAL A 77 -28.83 -14.16 17.35
CA VAL A 77 -30.12 -14.18 16.63
C VAL A 77 -31.29 -14.09 17.61
N ARG A 78 -31.23 -14.79 18.76
CA ARG A 78 -32.25 -14.67 19.82
C ARG A 78 -32.29 -13.24 20.38
N ASN A 79 -31.15 -12.65 20.71
CA ASN A 79 -31.07 -11.28 21.21
C ASN A 79 -31.59 -10.24 20.19
N ALA A 80 -31.29 -10.43 18.89
CA ALA A 80 -31.81 -9.56 17.84
C ALA A 80 -33.33 -9.71 17.66
N SER A 81 -33.86 -10.94 17.73
CA SER A 81 -35.31 -11.20 17.69
C SER A 81 -36.04 -10.51 18.85
N ASP A 82 -35.48 -10.53 20.06
CA ASP A 82 -36.10 -9.88 21.23
C ASP A 82 -36.03 -8.35 21.16
N ALA A 83 -34.96 -7.78 20.59
CA ALA A 83 -34.86 -6.34 20.31
C ALA A 83 -35.90 -5.87 19.27
N VAL A 84 -36.16 -6.67 18.22
CA VAL A 84 -37.17 -6.36 17.20
C VAL A 84 -38.59 -6.35 17.78
N LYS A 85 -38.90 -7.27 18.72
CA LYS A 85 -40.19 -7.26 19.43
C LYS A 85 -40.37 -6.02 20.30
N GLY A 86 -39.30 -5.47 20.88
CA GLY A 86 -39.32 -4.24 21.67
C GLY A 86 -39.54 -2.96 20.85
N VAL A 87 -39.11 -2.93 19.59
CA VAL A 87 -39.30 -1.77 18.70
C VAL A 87 -40.75 -1.67 18.19
N THR A 88 -41.44 -2.80 18.01
CA THR A 88 -42.85 -2.80 17.57
C THR A 88 -43.84 -2.29 18.63
N SER A 89 -43.44 -2.19 19.91
CA SER A 89 -44.31 -1.67 20.98
C SER A 89 -44.23 -0.15 21.22
N LEU A 90 -43.32 0.56 20.55
CA LEU A 90 -43.07 2.00 20.78
C LEU A 90 -43.56 2.92 19.65
N GLY A 91 -44.14 2.36 18.58
CA GLY A 91 -44.61 3.11 17.39
C GLY A 91 -46.02 3.70 17.47
N ALA A 92 -46.67 3.69 18.64
CA ALA A 92 -48.06 4.11 18.80
C ALA A 92 -48.25 5.20 19.85
N SER A 93 -47.62 6.37 19.68
CA SER A 93 -48.11 7.59 20.34
C SER A 93 -47.53 8.89 19.75
N SER A 94 -48.47 9.68 19.22
CA SER A 94 -48.56 11.15 19.15
C SER A 94 -47.56 11.96 18.31
N SER A 95 -48.10 12.47 17.20
CA SER A 95 -47.77 13.79 16.66
C SER A 95 -48.50 14.89 17.46
N ARG A 96 -47.88 16.07 17.59
CA ARG A 96 -48.54 17.40 17.56
C ARG A 96 -47.53 18.55 17.62
N ASN A 97 -47.78 19.53 16.76
CA ASN A 97 -47.13 20.84 16.66
C ASN A 97 -47.26 21.69 17.93
N THR A 98 -46.30 22.61 18.17
CA THR A 98 -46.51 24.08 18.22
C THR A 98 -45.20 24.85 18.54
N SER A 99 -45.24 26.14 18.24
CA SER A 99 -44.16 27.10 17.98
C SER A 99 -43.64 27.93 19.17
N SER A 100 -42.44 28.52 18.96
CA SER A 100 -41.90 29.81 19.45
C SER A 100 -41.64 30.05 20.94
N SER A 101 -40.37 30.27 21.32
CA SER A 101 -39.77 31.58 21.66
C SER A 101 -38.41 31.44 22.38
N SER A 102 -37.65 32.53 22.36
CA SER A 102 -36.22 32.71 22.61
C SER A 102 -35.76 32.76 24.08
N SER A 103 -34.56 32.27 24.36
CA SER A 103 -33.45 32.96 25.08
C SER A 103 -32.36 31.94 25.45
N GLY A 104 -31.09 32.37 25.37
CA GLY A 104 -29.94 31.47 25.29
C GLY A 104 -29.32 31.05 26.62
N SER A 105 -28.54 29.97 26.56
CA SER A 105 -27.15 29.89 27.03
C SER A 105 -26.60 28.47 26.82
N VAL A 106 -25.39 28.43 26.26
CA VAL A 106 -24.32 27.44 26.40
C VAL A 106 -24.72 25.96 26.60
N SER A 107 -24.52 25.14 25.57
CA SER A 107 -23.95 23.80 25.74
C SER A 107 -23.41 23.23 24.42
N SER A 108 -22.30 22.54 24.58
CA SER A 108 -21.66 21.60 23.67
C SER A 108 -22.65 20.84 22.79
N SER A 109 -22.45 20.90 21.48
CA SER A 109 -22.98 19.90 20.57
C SER A 109 -21.94 19.52 19.52
N SER A 110 -21.60 18.24 19.59
CA SER A 110 -21.12 17.41 18.49
C SER A 110 -21.89 17.71 17.20
N GLY A 111 -21.30 18.57 16.37
CA GLY A 111 -21.81 18.86 15.04
C GLY A 111 -21.41 17.76 14.07
N SER A 112 -22.42 17.01 13.61
CA SER A 112 -22.36 16.14 12.44
C SER A 112 -21.77 16.90 11.25
N LEU A 113 -20.52 16.56 10.88
CA LEU A 113 -19.87 17.04 9.67
C LEU A 113 -20.28 16.16 8.48
N GLY A 114 -21.51 16.34 8.01
CA GLY A 114 -21.89 16.00 6.64
C GLY A 114 -21.53 17.17 5.73
N ARG A 115 -20.23 17.43 5.54
CA ARG A 115 -19.77 18.48 4.64
C ARG A 115 -19.80 17.90 3.22
N ASN A 116 -20.86 18.18 2.47
CA ASN A 116 -20.89 17.97 1.02
C ASN A 116 -19.67 18.70 0.41
N MET A 117 -18.69 17.94 -0.08
CA MET A 117 -17.54 18.47 -0.80
C MET A 117 -18.00 18.97 -2.17
N SER A 118 -18.47 20.22 -2.23
CA SER A 118 -18.70 20.92 -3.50
C SER A 118 -17.36 21.11 -4.21
N THR A 119 -17.11 20.33 -5.27
CA THR A 119 -15.90 20.39 -6.09
C THR A 119 -15.91 21.65 -6.95
N ASN A 120 -15.48 22.78 -6.40
CA ASN A 120 -15.22 23.96 -7.21
C ASN A 120 -13.98 23.69 -8.10
N VAL A 121 -14.17 23.54 -9.41
CA VAL A 121 -13.11 23.20 -10.38
C VAL A 121 -12.35 24.47 -10.86
N GLY A 122 -12.76 25.66 -10.40
CA GLY A 122 -12.16 26.94 -10.76
C GLY A 122 -12.76 27.56 -12.03
N ASN A 123 -12.57 28.88 -12.20
CA ASN A 123 -13.22 29.70 -13.23
C ASN A 123 -12.29 30.14 -14.37
N GLY A 124 -11.12 29.50 -14.54
CA GLY A 124 -10.17 29.85 -15.60
C GLY A 124 -10.68 29.51 -17.02
N PRO A 125 -10.06 30.06 -18.07
CA PRO A 125 -10.36 29.68 -19.46
C PRO A 125 -10.31 28.16 -19.65
N LYS A 126 -11.30 27.60 -20.34
CA LYS A 126 -11.40 26.15 -20.53
C LYS A 126 -10.71 25.70 -21.81
N VAL A 127 -9.92 24.63 -21.71
CA VAL A 127 -9.30 23.92 -22.84
C VAL A 127 -9.75 22.47 -22.78
N TYR A 128 -10.19 21.91 -23.92
CA TYR A 128 -10.80 20.58 -23.97
C TYR A 128 -9.91 19.57 -24.68
N VAL A 129 -9.84 18.36 -24.12
CA VAL A 129 -9.02 17.25 -24.61
C VAL A 129 -9.85 15.98 -24.69
N SER A 130 -9.91 15.36 -25.87
CA SER A 130 -10.55 14.05 -26.07
C SER A 130 -9.67 13.21 -26.99
N MET A 131 -9.37 11.97 -26.56
CA MET A 131 -8.61 11.03 -27.38
C MET A 131 -9.39 10.62 -28.64
N ASN A 132 -10.70 10.45 -28.52
CA ASN A 132 -11.54 9.89 -29.58
C ASN A 132 -12.04 10.94 -30.57
N ARG A 133 -12.40 12.13 -30.08
CA ARG A 133 -12.92 13.25 -30.90
C ARG A 133 -11.90 14.32 -31.21
N GLY A 134 -10.82 14.38 -30.43
CA GLY A 134 -9.79 15.38 -30.62
C GLY A 134 -8.94 15.13 -31.85
N SER A 135 -8.31 16.19 -32.34
CA SER A 135 -7.33 16.07 -33.41
C SER A 135 -6.00 16.73 -33.04
N ALA A 136 -4.93 16.34 -33.73
CA ALA A 136 -3.63 17.00 -33.58
C ALA A 136 -3.67 18.49 -34.00
N ARG A 137 -4.68 18.92 -34.75
CA ARG A 137 -4.90 20.31 -35.18
C ARG A 137 -6.12 20.95 -34.50
N GLY A 138 -6.63 20.34 -33.42
CA GLY A 138 -7.77 20.88 -32.66
C GLY A 138 -7.47 22.27 -32.13
N ALA A 139 -8.52 23.07 -31.93
CA ALA A 139 -8.41 24.41 -31.36
C ALA A 139 -8.40 24.42 -29.82
N GLY A 140 -8.69 23.28 -29.19
CA GLY A 140 -8.85 23.17 -27.74
C GLY A 140 -10.22 23.65 -27.24
N THR A 141 -11.18 23.86 -28.15
CA THR A 141 -12.58 24.14 -27.80
C THR A 141 -13.35 22.84 -27.62
N GLN A 142 -14.55 22.91 -27.02
CA GLN A 142 -15.37 21.72 -26.80
C GLN A 142 -15.77 21.00 -28.11
N ASP A 143 -15.98 21.77 -29.20
CA ASP A 143 -16.32 21.24 -30.52
C ASP A 143 -15.10 20.81 -31.35
N SER A 144 -13.91 21.35 -31.03
CA SER A 144 -12.64 21.03 -31.69
C SER A 144 -11.55 20.77 -30.64
N PRO A 145 -11.67 19.69 -29.84
CA PRO A 145 -10.76 19.43 -28.74
C PRO A 145 -9.37 19.02 -29.26
N TYR A 146 -8.36 19.21 -28.42
CA TYR A 146 -7.05 18.60 -28.64
C TYR A 146 -7.15 17.09 -28.46
N ARG A 147 -6.36 16.33 -29.24
CA ARG A 147 -6.19 14.89 -29.01
C ARG A 147 -5.20 14.56 -27.89
N ASP A 148 -4.10 15.30 -27.87
CA ASP A 148 -2.97 15.07 -26.95
C ASP A 148 -3.06 16.00 -25.74
N LEU A 149 -2.95 15.42 -24.54
CA LEU A 149 -3.03 16.16 -23.28
C LEU A 149 -1.81 17.07 -23.08
N GLN A 150 -0.61 16.61 -23.44
CA GLN A 150 0.59 17.44 -23.31
C GLN A 150 0.47 18.71 -24.15
N LYS A 151 0.05 18.57 -25.42
CA LYS A 151 -0.20 19.71 -26.30
C LYS A 151 -1.22 20.70 -25.75
N ALA A 152 -2.29 20.20 -25.12
CA ALA A 152 -3.29 21.07 -24.51
C ALA A 152 -2.70 21.87 -23.34
N ILE A 153 -1.90 21.24 -22.49
CA ILE A 153 -1.18 21.90 -21.38
C ILE A 153 -0.17 22.92 -21.92
N ASP A 154 0.61 22.57 -22.94
CA ASP A 154 1.62 23.44 -23.53
C ASP A 154 0.97 24.72 -24.12
N ASN A 155 -0.16 24.57 -24.80
CA ASN A 155 -0.87 25.66 -25.47
C ASN A 155 -1.78 26.48 -24.55
N ALA A 156 -2.23 25.92 -23.43
CA ALA A 156 -3.11 26.62 -22.51
C ALA A 156 -2.40 27.81 -21.85
N GLU A 157 -3.14 28.90 -21.65
CA GLU A 157 -2.68 30.04 -20.85
C GLU A 157 -2.56 29.63 -19.38
N GLU A 158 -1.66 30.27 -18.64
CA GLU A 158 -1.56 30.06 -17.20
C GLU A 158 -2.89 30.40 -16.50
N GLY A 159 -3.29 29.59 -15.52
CA GLY A 159 -4.59 29.68 -14.85
C GLY A 159 -5.75 28.97 -15.56
N SER A 160 -5.53 28.40 -16.75
CA SER A 160 -6.56 27.65 -17.48
C SER A 160 -7.03 26.38 -16.76
N VAL A 161 -8.21 25.90 -17.16
CA VAL A 161 -8.77 24.60 -16.78
C VAL A 161 -8.75 23.69 -18.00
N VAL A 162 -7.91 22.66 -17.99
CA VAL A 162 -7.84 21.62 -19.01
C VAL A 162 -8.83 20.52 -18.65
N CYS A 163 -9.98 20.47 -19.33
CA CYS A 163 -11.01 19.45 -19.20
C CYS A 163 -10.64 18.24 -20.07
N VAL A 164 -10.45 17.09 -19.44
CA VAL A 164 -9.96 15.87 -20.10
C VAL A 164 -11.05 14.80 -20.08
N ALA A 165 -11.39 14.31 -21.27
CA ALA A 165 -12.34 13.22 -21.43
C ALA A 165 -11.76 11.87 -20.94
N GLU A 166 -12.62 10.86 -20.86
CA GLU A 166 -12.22 9.47 -20.68
C GLU A 166 -11.26 9.01 -21.78
N GLY A 167 -10.28 8.18 -21.41
CA GLY A 167 -9.23 7.73 -22.32
C GLY A 167 -7.87 7.56 -21.63
N ASN A 168 -6.87 7.03 -22.36
CA ASN A 168 -5.53 6.77 -21.82
C ASN A 168 -4.47 7.72 -22.43
N TYR A 169 -4.09 8.76 -21.73
CA TYR A 169 -3.25 9.84 -22.26
C TYR A 169 -1.77 9.62 -21.94
N LEU A 170 -0.97 9.25 -22.94
CA LEU A 170 0.45 8.90 -22.78
C LEU A 170 1.40 10.08 -23.06
N GLY A 171 0.85 11.27 -23.28
CA GLY A 171 1.61 12.48 -23.58
C GLY A 171 2.12 12.56 -25.02
N LYS A 172 3.01 13.53 -25.25
CA LYS A 172 3.46 13.86 -26.61
C LYS A 172 4.11 12.66 -27.29
N LEU A 173 3.50 12.22 -28.40
CA LEU A 173 3.94 11.04 -29.17
C LEU A 173 4.00 9.76 -28.31
N ASP A 174 3.09 9.65 -27.34
CA ASP A 174 2.96 8.50 -26.45
C ASP A 174 4.24 8.17 -25.67
N CYS A 175 4.97 9.21 -25.25
CA CYS A 175 6.25 9.05 -24.54
C CYS A 175 6.12 8.47 -23.11
N GLY A 176 4.91 8.38 -22.57
CA GLY A 176 4.59 7.74 -21.30
C GLY A 176 4.58 8.67 -20.09
N TYR A 177 4.50 9.99 -20.29
CA TYR A 177 4.44 10.97 -19.19
C TYR A 177 3.78 12.28 -19.61
N ILE A 178 3.30 13.04 -18.62
CA ILE A 178 2.78 14.40 -18.75
C ILE A 178 3.63 15.34 -17.89
N GLU A 179 3.99 16.50 -18.44
CA GLU A 179 4.83 17.50 -17.81
C GLU A 179 4.07 18.81 -17.63
N ILE A 180 4.10 19.36 -16.41
CA ILE A 180 3.42 20.60 -16.04
C ILE A 180 4.47 21.58 -15.51
N LYS A 181 4.54 22.75 -16.16
CA LYS A 181 5.53 23.81 -15.88
C LYS A 181 4.91 25.19 -15.63
N LYS A 182 3.59 25.24 -15.47
CA LYS A 182 2.80 26.47 -15.27
C LYS A 182 1.68 26.18 -14.27
N TYR A 183 1.18 27.23 -13.62
CA TYR A 183 0.04 27.11 -12.70
C TYR A 183 -1.24 26.86 -13.50
N ILE A 184 -1.74 25.62 -13.47
CA ILE A 184 -2.85 25.18 -14.32
C ILE A 184 -3.67 24.12 -13.60
N LYS A 185 -4.92 23.96 -14.01
CA LYS A 185 -5.82 22.91 -13.52
C LYS A 185 -6.01 21.87 -14.60
N VAL A 186 -5.77 20.60 -14.29
CA VAL A 186 -5.96 19.47 -15.20
C VAL A 186 -6.99 18.54 -14.57
N VAL A 187 -8.12 18.37 -15.26
CA VAL A 187 -9.34 17.82 -14.68
C VAL A 187 -9.87 16.72 -15.59
N GLY A 188 -9.64 15.48 -15.18
CA GLY A 188 -10.19 14.28 -15.80
C GLY A 188 -11.61 13.98 -15.35
N GLY A 189 -12.17 12.90 -15.90
CA GLY A 189 -13.49 12.41 -15.52
C GLY A 189 -14.62 12.88 -16.43
N TYR A 190 -14.35 13.49 -17.59
CA TYR A 190 -15.41 13.92 -18.49
C TYR A 190 -15.81 12.81 -19.45
N SER A 191 -17.11 12.68 -19.72
CA SER A 191 -17.62 11.98 -20.90
C SER A 191 -16.93 12.47 -22.17
N ASP A 192 -16.82 11.62 -23.20
CA ASP A 192 -16.16 12.00 -24.47
C ASP A 192 -16.76 13.26 -25.14
N ASN A 193 -18.00 13.62 -24.80
CA ASN A 193 -18.65 14.86 -25.25
C ASN A 193 -18.69 16.02 -24.26
N PHE A 194 -18.07 15.84 -23.09
CA PHE A 194 -18.01 16.81 -22.00
C PHE A 194 -19.39 17.24 -21.45
N SER A 195 -20.44 16.45 -21.70
CA SER A 195 -21.80 16.74 -21.21
C SER A 195 -21.94 16.41 -19.72
N GLU A 196 -21.20 15.41 -19.25
CA GLU A 196 -21.14 14.96 -17.87
C GLU A 196 -19.69 14.85 -17.39
N ARG A 197 -19.47 15.10 -16.09
CA ARG A 197 -18.24 14.78 -15.39
C ARG A 197 -18.53 13.83 -14.23
N ASN A 198 -17.94 12.64 -14.28
CA ASN A 198 -17.90 11.67 -13.21
C ASN A 198 -16.60 10.85 -13.33
N PRO A 199 -15.57 11.10 -12.49
CA PRO A 199 -14.27 10.43 -12.62
C PRO A 199 -14.29 8.93 -12.33
N LEU A 200 -15.36 8.40 -11.72
CA LEU A 200 -15.52 6.96 -11.50
C LEU A 200 -16.20 6.25 -12.68
N GLN A 201 -16.90 6.98 -13.54
CA GLN A 201 -17.59 6.45 -14.72
C GLN A 201 -16.80 6.72 -16.00
N HIS A 202 -16.30 7.95 -16.17
CA HIS A 202 -15.59 8.43 -17.36
C HIS A 202 -14.10 8.49 -17.09
N VAL A 203 -13.48 7.32 -16.94
CA VAL A 203 -12.13 7.21 -16.38
C VAL A 203 -11.08 7.83 -17.32
N THR A 204 -10.41 8.88 -16.85
CA THR A 204 -9.22 9.45 -17.49
C THR A 204 -7.98 8.79 -16.89
N ARG A 205 -7.15 8.17 -17.74
CA ARG A 205 -6.00 7.37 -17.34
C ARG A 205 -4.69 7.94 -17.87
N ILE A 206 -3.61 7.70 -17.14
CA ILE A 206 -2.24 7.64 -17.66
C ILE A 206 -1.72 6.26 -17.26
N GLN A 207 -1.68 5.35 -18.23
CA GLN A 207 -1.35 3.94 -18.01
C GLN A 207 -0.45 3.46 -19.15
N PRO A 208 0.86 3.71 -19.07
CA PRO A 208 1.80 3.22 -20.07
C PRO A 208 1.94 1.70 -20.02
N THR A 209 2.43 1.14 -21.12
CA THR A 209 2.80 -0.28 -21.21
C THR A 209 4.33 -0.39 -21.27
N LYS A 210 4.82 -1.61 -21.56
CA LYS A 210 6.23 -1.83 -21.84
C LYS A 210 6.72 -1.10 -23.10
N GLU A 211 5.83 -0.63 -23.98
CA GLU A 211 6.19 0.13 -25.19
C GLU A 211 6.84 1.48 -24.85
N GLN A 212 6.52 2.05 -23.69
CA GLN A 212 7.10 3.30 -23.21
C GLN A 212 8.40 3.10 -22.43
N ASN A 213 8.88 1.86 -22.27
CA ASN A 213 10.17 1.60 -21.63
C ASN A 213 11.30 2.19 -22.48
N GLY A 214 11.86 3.30 -22.01
CA GLY A 214 12.96 4.01 -22.67
C GLY A 214 12.59 5.41 -23.18
N THR A 215 11.30 5.76 -23.26
CA THR A 215 10.86 7.11 -23.65
C THR A 215 10.52 7.99 -22.46
N ASN A 216 10.07 7.39 -21.35
CA ASN A 216 9.69 8.11 -20.13
C ASN A 216 10.89 8.47 -19.23
N GLY A 217 12.01 7.76 -19.35
CA GLY A 217 13.23 8.06 -18.58
C GLY A 217 12.99 8.04 -17.07
N SER A 218 13.38 9.11 -16.37
CA SER A 218 13.19 9.26 -14.92
C SER A 218 11.98 10.13 -14.53
N ARG A 219 11.11 10.44 -15.50
CA ARG A 219 9.90 11.25 -15.26
C ARG A 219 8.83 10.40 -14.60
N GLY A 220 8.00 11.03 -13.78
CA GLY A 220 6.77 10.40 -13.31
C GLY A 220 5.68 10.51 -14.36
N LEU A 221 4.60 9.73 -14.22
CA LEU A 221 3.42 9.84 -15.10
C LEU A 221 2.89 11.27 -15.14
N PHE A 222 2.89 11.93 -13.97
CA PHE A 222 2.93 13.38 -13.88
C PHE A 222 4.29 13.86 -13.34
N THR A 223 4.91 14.79 -14.06
CA THR A 223 6.08 15.55 -13.59
C THR A 223 5.70 17.03 -13.50
N ILE A 224 5.62 17.57 -12.29
CA ILE A 224 5.11 18.91 -12.01
C ILE A 224 6.22 19.77 -11.41
N ASP A 225 6.77 20.68 -12.20
CA ASP A 225 7.84 21.58 -11.80
C ASP A 225 7.40 23.04 -12.03
N VAL A 226 6.79 23.64 -11.00
CA VAL A 226 6.15 24.96 -11.07
C VAL A 226 6.60 25.82 -9.89
N LYS A 227 7.12 27.01 -10.14
CA LYS A 227 7.69 27.89 -9.09
C LYS A 227 7.60 29.36 -9.48
N GLY A 228 7.82 30.26 -8.52
CA GLY A 228 7.92 31.71 -8.74
C GLY A 228 6.62 32.49 -8.51
N ASN A 229 5.54 31.83 -8.07
CA ASN A 229 4.28 32.50 -7.72
C ASN A 229 3.67 31.82 -6.48
N PRO A 230 3.89 32.37 -5.28
CA PRO A 230 3.40 31.76 -4.03
C PRO A 230 1.87 31.75 -3.91
N ASN A 231 1.16 32.50 -4.77
CA ASN A 231 -0.31 32.51 -4.84
C ASN A 231 -0.85 31.70 -6.02
N GLY A 232 0.03 31.09 -6.82
CA GLY A 232 -0.36 30.26 -7.93
C GLY A 232 -0.96 28.93 -7.46
N GLU A 233 -1.80 28.33 -8.29
CA GLU A 233 -2.45 27.06 -8.01
C GLU A 233 -2.22 26.06 -9.14
N VAL A 234 -1.82 24.84 -8.77
CA VAL A 234 -1.89 23.65 -9.63
C VAL A 234 -2.98 22.73 -9.07
N LEU A 235 -3.87 22.23 -9.94
CA LEU A 235 -4.89 21.24 -9.58
C LEU A 235 -4.77 20.02 -10.48
N ILE A 236 -4.68 18.83 -9.88
CA ILE A 236 -4.82 17.54 -10.56
C ILE A 236 -6.05 16.84 -9.98
N ASP A 237 -7.04 16.56 -10.83
CA ASP A 237 -8.35 16.08 -10.38
C ASP A 237 -8.87 14.94 -11.29
N GLY A 238 -9.15 13.77 -10.72
CA GLY A 238 -9.90 12.72 -11.43
C GLY A 238 -9.08 11.85 -12.39
N PHE A 239 -7.83 11.52 -12.04
CA PHE A 239 -6.95 10.68 -12.88
C PHE A 239 -6.66 9.32 -12.25
N LEU A 240 -6.65 8.27 -13.07
CA LEU A 240 -6.06 6.97 -12.72
C LEU A 240 -4.63 6.91 -13.28
N LEU A 241 -3.66 6.84 -12.38
CA LEU A 241 -2.23 6.74 -12.65
C LEU A 241 -1.79 5.32 -12.30
N ASP A 242 -1.36 4.54 -13.31
CA ASP A 242 -1.05 3.13 -13.11
C ASP A 242 0.19 2.70 -13.90
N LEU A 243 1.15 2.07 -13.20
CA LEU A 243 2.34 1.46 -13.81
C LEU A 243 2.22 -0.07 -13.96
N GLY A 244 1.08 -0.67 -13.61
CA GLY A 244 0.87 -2.11 -13.60
C GLY A 244 1.09 -2.80 -14.95
N MET A 245 0.87 -2.11 -16.08
CA MET A 245 1.14 -2.67 -17.41
C MET A 245 2.59 -2.45 -17.90
N GLN A 246 3.29 -1.48 -17.31
CA GLN A 246 4.69 -1.17 -17.64
C GLN A 246 5.67 -2.04 -16.83
N ASN A 247 5.33 -2.33 -15.58
CA ASN A 247 6.17 -3.07 -14.66
C ASN A 247 6.45 -4.51 -15.12
N ASN A 248 7.56 -5.06 -14.60
CA ASN A 248 7.90 -6.47 -14.75
C ASN A 248 7.39 -7.27 -13.55
N TYR A 249 6.71 -8.38 -13.84
CA TYR A 249 6.21 -9.32 -12.85
C TYR A 249 6.68 -10.73 -13.17
N GLN A 250 6.81 -11.55 -12.14
CA GLN A 250 6.86 -13.01 -12.32
C GLN A 250 5.54 -13.53 -12.87
N ARG A 251 5.59 -14.72 -13.48
CA ARG A 251 4.39 -15.42 -13.94
C ARG A 251 3.40 -15.65 -12.79
N ALA A 252 2.11 -15.62 -13.12
CA ALA A 252 1.03 -15.96 -12.20
C ALA A 252 0.93 -17.48 -12.00
N ASP A 253 1.84 -18.03 -11.19
CA ASP A 253 1.90 -19.46 -10.91
C ASP A 253 2.01 -19.69 -9.38
N PRO A 254 0.88 -19.97 -8.70
CA PRO A 254 0.88 -20.18 -7.26
C PRO A 254 1.50 -21.53 -6.83
N SER A 255 1.73 -22.46 -7.77
CA SER A 255 2.37 -23.75 -7.48
C SER A 255 3.89 -23.64 -7.35
N ASP A 256 4.49 -22.61 -7.94
CA ASP A 256 5.92 -22.35 -7.86
C ASP A 256 6.25 -21.30 -6.79
N PRO A 257 6.90 -21.69 -5.68
CA PRO A 257 7.25 -20.76 -4.60
C PRO A 257 8.25 -19.67 -5.02
N ARG A 258 8.85 -19.74 -6.21
CA ARG A 258 9.73 -18.70 -6.76
C ARG A 258 8.95 -17.49 -7.30
N CYS A 259 7.70 -17.70 -7.70
CA CYS A 259 6.86 -16.70 -8.34
C CYS A 259 6.27 -15.69 -7.36
N GLY A 260 6.12 -16.03 -6.08
CA GLY A 260 5.45 -15.17 -5.10
C GLY A 260 4.06 -14.74 -5.58
N CYS A 261 3.29 -15.73 -6.05
CA CYS A 261 1.95 -15.56 -6.55
C CYS A 261 0.98 -16.18 -5.56
N CYS A 262 0.08 -15.38 -4.99
CA CYS A 262 -1.08 -15.92 -4.31
C CYS A 262 -2.15 -16.33 -5.33
N GLU A 263 -2.97 -17.33 -4.97
CA GLU A 263 -4.11 -17.75 -5.78
C GLU A 263 -5.06 -16.57 -6.01
N GLY A 264 -5.49 -16.37 -7.26
CA GLY A 264 -6.39 -15.28 -7.67
C GLY A 264 -5.72 -13.94 -7.95
N CYS A 265 -4.41 -13.78 -7.72
CA CYS A 265 -3.66 -12.61 -8.19
C CYS A 265 -3.42 -12.68 -9.70
N GLU A 266 -3.51 -11.54 -10.39
CA GLU A 266 -3.33 -11.47 -11.86
C GLU A 266 -1.89 -11.76 -12.31
N THR A 267 -0.93 -11.50 -11.43
CA THR A 267 0.49 -11.68 -11.68
C THR A 267 1.16 -12.36 -10.50
N GLY A 268 2.37 -12.90 -10.72
CA GLY A 268 3.30 -13.16 -9.63
C GLY A 268 3.84 -11.85 -9.04
N ARG A 269 4.82 -11.98 -8.14
CA ARG A 269 5.45 -10.83 -7.50
C ARG A 269 6.09 -9.88 -8.52
N ILE A 270 6.14 -8.61 -8.19
CA ILE A 270 6.91 -7.62 -8.95
C ILE A 270 8.40 -7.96 -8.91
N THR A 271 9.12 -7.61 -9.98
CA THR A 271 10.57 -7.82 -10.12
C THR A 271 11.26 -6.48 -10.39
N PRO A 272 11.51 -5.66 -9.35
CA PRO A 272 12.23 -4.41 -9.51
C PRO A 272 13.63 -4.66 -10.06
N GLY A 273 14.02 -3.94 -11.11
CA GLY A 273 15.38 -4.00 -11.69
C GLY A 273 15.80 -5.37 -12.26
N GLY A 274 14.88 -6.29 -12.51
CA GLY A 274 15.19 -7.66 -12.96
C GLY A 274 15.53 -7.81 -14.45
N GLU A 275 15.25 -6.79 -15.27
CA GLU A 275 15.60 -6.73 -16.70
C GLU A 275 16.11 -5.34 -17.06
N VAL A 276 16.89 -5.25 -18.15
CA VAL A 276 17.63 -4.06 -18.62
C VAL A 276 16.76 -2.79 -18.80
N ASN A 277 15.44 -2.93 -18.78
CA ASN A 277 14.47 -1.87 -19.07
C ASN A 277 13.51 -1.50 -17.91
N GLY A 278 13.70 -2.04 -16.70
CA GLY A 278 12.85 -1.71 -15.55
C GLY A 278 13.19 -0.36 -14.93
N LEU A 279 12.60 0.74 -15.42
CA LEU A 279 12.81 2.08 -14.86
C LEU A 279 11.95 2.28 -13.60
N SER A 280 12.58 2.40 -12.43
CA SER A 280 11.89 2.79 -11.19
C SER A 280 11.67 4.31 -11.15
N HIS A 281 10.43 4.75 -11.37
CA HIS A 281 10.04 6.15 -11.24
C HIS A 281 8.69 6.28 -10.52
N GLN A 282 8.42 7.48 -10.00
CA GLN A 282 7.20 7.82 -9.27
C GLN A 282 5.98 7.83 -10.19
N LEU A 283 4.77 7.62 -9.66
CA LEU A 283 3.56 7.97 -10.44
C LEU A 283 3.42 9.49 -10.58
N MET A 284 3.69 10.24 -9.51
CA MET A 284 3.74 11.71 -9.53
C MET A 284 4.99 12.23 -8.82
N LYS A 285 5.69 13.16 -9.47
CA LYS A 285 6.89 13.81 -8.93
C LYS A 285 7.02 15.28 -9.32
N GLY A 286 7.98 15.94 -8.68
CA GLY A 286 8.45 17.27 -9.07
C GLY A 286 8.58 18.22 -7.88
N ASN A 287 8.65 19.51 -8.16
CA ASN A 287 8.85 20.57 -7.19
C ASN A 287 7.83 21.68 -7.44
N THR A 288 7.05 22.05 -6.42
CA THR A 288 5.99 23.06 -6.58
C THR A 288 6.02 24.09 -5.47
N GLU A 289 5.91 25.37 -5.82
CA GLU A 289 5.64 26.48 -4.91
C GLU A 289 4.16 26.88 -5.03
N GLY A 290 3.59 27.48 -3.99
CA GLY A 290 2.20 27.92 -3.95
C GLY A 290 1.24 26.78 -3.56
N ARG A 291 0.02 26.80 -4.11
CA ARG A 291 -1.01 25.81 -3.82
C ARG A 291 -0.96 24.65 -4.81
N LEU A 292 -0.91 23.43 -4.30
CA LEU A 292 -1.09 22.20 -5.08
C LEU A 292 -2.27 21.42 -4.50
N ILE A 293 -3.24 21.10 -5.35
CA ILE A 293 -4.35 20.23 -4.99
C ILE A 293 -4.28 18.97 -5.85
N VAL A 294 -4.28 17.82 -5.19
CA VAL A 294 -4.36 16.50 -5.84
C VAL A 294 -5.56 15.77 -5.26
N ARG A 295 -6.59 15.54 -6.07
CA ARG A 295 -7.82 14.92 -5.60
C ARG A 295 -8.49 13.98 -6.58
N ASN A 296 -9.34 13.10 -6.06
CA ASN A 296 -10.13 12.15 -6.86
C ASN A 296 -9.25 11.26 -7.75
N CYS A 297 -7.98 11.05 -7.40
CA CYS A 297 -7.04 10.30 -8.21
C CYS A 297 -6.80 8.89 -7.65
N VAL A 298 -6.42 7.97 -8.53
CA VAL A 298 -5.90 6.64 -8.18
C VAL A 298 -4.41 6.60 -8.50
N PHE A 299 -3.61 6.13 -7.55
CA PHE A 299 -2.18 5.88 -7.67
C PHE A 299 -1.92 4.39 -7.49
N ALA A 300 -1.85 3.65 -8.60
CA ALA A 300 -1.80 2.19 -8.60
C ALA A 300 -0.45 1.64 -9.08
N ASN A 301 -0.02 0.55 -8.43
CA ASN A 301 1.07 -0.30 -8.88
C ASN A 301 2.40 0.43 -9.12
N GLY A 302 2.72 1.47 -8.34
CA GLY A 302 4.01 2.15 -8.44
C GLY A 302 5.19 1.22 -8.12
N LEU A 303 6.18 1.14 -9.01
CA LEU A 303 7.46 0.46 -8.74
C LEU A 303 8.39 1.29 -7.82
N TYR A 304 8.00 2.54 -7.60
CA TYR A 304 8.58 3.50 -6.67
C TYR A 304 7.42 4.23 -5.96
N PHE A 305 7.66 5.41 -5.40
CA PHE A 305 6.63 6.17 -4.68
C PHE A 305 5.40 6.45 -5.54
N GLY A 306 4.20 6.41 -4.92
CA GLY A 306 2.99 6.91 -5.57
C GLY A 306 3.13 8.41 -5.85
N LEU A 307 3.28 9.21 -4.80
CA LEU A 307 3.62 10.62 -4.90
C LEU A 307 4.90 10.91 -4.12
N GLN A 308 5.92 11.44 -4.80
CA GLN A 308 7.11 11.99 -4.14
C GLN A 308 7.50 13.34 -4.74
N MET A 309 7.32 14.39 -3.95
CA MET A 309 7.48 15.78 -4.40
C MET A 309 8.07 16.68 -3.33
N THR A 310 8.61 17.83 -3.76
CA THR A 310 9.08 18.89 -2.86
C THR A 310 8.12 20.07 -2.86
N ASN A 311 7.59 20.43 -1.69
CA ASN A 311 6.88 21.68 -1.46
C ASN A 311 7.90 22.80 -1.20
N LEU A 312 8.04 23.71 -2.18
CA LEU A 312 8.98 24.83 -2.13
C LEU A 312 8.49 25.98 -1.22
N GLY A 313 7.26 25.88 -0.72
CA GLY A 313 6.59 26.88 0.11
C GLY A 313 5.13 27.03 -0.33
N GLY A 314 4.22 27.23 0.61
CA GLY A 314 2.78 27.27 0.37
C GLY A 314 2.03 26.09 0.99
N HIS A 315 0.76 25.96 0.64
CA HIS A 315 -0.16 25.00 1.24
C HIS A 315 -0.68 24.00 0.21
N TRP A 316 -0.52 22.71 0.48
CA TRP A 316 -0.97 21.64 -0.41
C TRP A 316 -2.10 20.84 0.22
N GLU A 317 -3.04 20.41 -0.62
CA GLU A 317 -4.14 19.53 -0.24
C GLU A 317 -4.08 18.26 -1.10
N ILE A 318 -3.77 17.13 -0.49
CA ILE A 318 -3.74 15.82 -1.15
C ILE A 318 -4.86 15.00 -0.52
N TYR A 319 -6.02 14.97 -1.18
CA TYR A 319 -7.21 14.41 -0.56
C TYR A 319 -8.14 13.68 -1.51
N ASN A 320 -8.98 12.81 -0.97
CA ASN A 320 -9.91 12.02 -1.76
C ASN A 320 -9.21 11.18 -2.83
N ASN A 321 -8.04 10.60 -2.51
CA ASN A 321 -7.29 9.74 -3.44
C ASN A 321 -7.23 8.30 -2.95
N VAL A 322 -7.02 7.39 -3.88
CA VAL A 322 -6.72 5.98 -3.60
C VAL A 322 -5.26 5.72 -3.96
N PHE A 323 -4.46 5.29 -3.00
CA PHE A 323 -3.11 4.79 -3.23
C PHE A 323 -3.09 3.29 -3.01
N ILE A 324 -2.72 2.50 -4.02
CA ILE A 324 -2.80 1.05 -3.94
C ILE A 324 -1.61 0.33 -4.58
N SER A 325 -1.04 -0.62 -3.85
CA SER A 325 0.06 -1.48 -4.35
C SER A 325 1.31 -0.69 -4.78
N ASN A 326 1.69 0.33 -4.02
CA ASN A 326 2.88 1.13 -4.31
C ASN A 326 4.09 0.61 -3.54
N VAL A 327 5.23 0.44 -4.22
CA VAL A 327 6.52 0.11 -3.62
C VAL A 327 7.12 1.39 -3.00
N TYR A 328 7.98 1.24 -1.99
CA TYR A 328 8.55 2.32 -1.17
C TYR A 328 7.53 3.01 -0.27
N ALA A 329 6.69 3.89 -0.83
CA ALA A 329 5.63 4.54 -0.06
C ALA A 329 4.51 5.05 -0.96
N ALA A 330 3.31 5.20 -0.41
CA ALA A 330 2.22 5.82 -1.14
C ALA A 330 2.45 7.33 -1.32
N CYS A 331 2.79 8.07 -0.26
CA CYS A 331 3.00 9.51 -0.33
C CYS A 331 4.21 9.97 0.51
N SER A 332 5.03 10.84 -0.08
CA SER A 332 6.21 11.45 0.55
C SER A 332 6.38 12.88 0.06
N VAL A 333 6.12 13.86 0.92
CA VAL A 333 6.35 15.28 0.60
C VAL A 333 7.42 15.84 1.52
N SER A 334 8.48 16.40 0.97
CA SER A 334 9.50 17.17 1.69
C SER A 334 9.33 18.66 1.45
N GLY A 335 9.77 19.49 2.40
CA GLY A 335 9.86 20.92 2.18
C GLY A 335 11.27 21.40 1.81
N ALA A 336 11.38 22.63 1.31
CA ALA A 336 12.64 23.26 0.92
C ALA A 336 13.04 24.43 1.85
N ALA A 337 12.69 24.35 3.15
CA ALA A 337 12.97 25.40 4.11
C ALA A 337 14.48 25.74 4.17
N ALA A 338 14.81 27.00 3.91
CA ALA A 338 16.20 27.47 3.96
C ALA A 338 16.68 27.66 5.40
N MET A 339 17.98 27.51 5.63
CA MET A 339 18.61 27.77 6.93
C MET A 339 18.28 29.19 7.42
N GLY A 340 17.84 29.31 8.68
CA GLY A 340 17.50 30.60 9.31
C GLY A 340 16.13 31.17 8.94
N LYS A 341 15.32 30.48 8.13
CA LYS A 341 13.92 30.85 7.85
C LYS A 341 12.96 29.83 8.48
N PRO A 342 11.75 30.24 8.92
CA PRO A 342 10.75 29.28 9.39
C PRO A 342 10.27 28.38 8.25
N ILE A 343 9.63 27.26 8.61
CA ILE A 343 8.98 26.39 7.63
C ILE A 343 7.81 27.15 7.00
N SER A 344 7.77 27.23 5.67
CA SER A 344 6.68 27.86 4.90
C SER A 344 5.83 26.86 4.12
N ALA A 345 6.20 25.58 4.15
CA ALA A 345 5.51 24.50 3.45
C ALA A 345 4.56 23.77 4.40
N SER A 346 3.33 23.52 3.96
CA SER A 346 2.35 22.70 4.67
C SER A 346 1.62 21.77 3.71
N VAL A 347 1.20 20.61 4.23
CA VAL A 347 0.44 19.60 3.49
C VAL A 347 -0.69 19.08 4.38
N ASP A 348 -1.91 19.14 3.87
CA ASP A 348 -3.06 18.42 4.41
C ASP A 348 -3.25 17.15 3.57
N PHE A 349 -3.08 15.99 4.21
CA PHE A 349 -3.28 14.67 3.62
C PHE A 349 -4.51 14.03 4.26
N HIS A 350 -5.66 14.13 3.60
CA HIS A 350 -6.92 13.71 4.23
C HIS A 350 -7.88 12.97 3.32
N HIS A 351 -8.76 12.15 3.90
CA HIS A 351 -9.76 11.40 3.14
C HIS A 351 -9.12 10.57 2.02
N ASN A 352 -7.91 10.03 2.22
CA ASN A 352 -7.27 9.13 1.27
C ASN A 352 -7.42 7.68 1.74
N THR A 353 -7.61 6.77 0.80
CA THR A 353 -7.54 5.32 1.05
C THR A 353 -6.17 4.81 0.60
N VAL A 354 -5.33 4.42 1.54
CA VAL A 354 -3.94 3.99 1.28
C VAL A 354 -3.80 2.52 1.66
N LEU A 355 -3.62 1.67 0.66
CA LEU A 355 -3.59 0.22 0.82
C LEU A 355 -2.35 -0.41 0.19
N PHE A 356 -1.82 -1.46 0.82
CA PHE A 356 -0.76 -2.31 0.25
C PHE A 356 0.51 -1.53 -0.13
N SER A 357 1.07 -0.78 0.83
CA SER A 357 2.39 -0.15 0.66
C SER A 357 3.50 -1.18 0.88
N TRP A 358 4.27 -1.46 -0.17
CA TRP A 358 5.29 -2.51 -0.18
C TRP A 358 6.69 -1.98 0.11
N CYS A 359 7.50 -2.79 0.78
CA CYS A 359 8.93 -2.52 0.97
C CYS A 359 9.68 -2.44 -0.36
N ARG A 360 10.85 -1.78 -0.36
CA ARG A 360 11.70 -1.63 -1.57
C ARG A 360 12.02 -2.95 -2.26
N THR A 361 12.20 -3.99 -1.46
CA THR A 361 12.53 -5.32 -1.92
C THR A 361 11.61 -6.35 -1.27
N LYS A 362 11.58 -7.55 -1.84
CA LYS A 362 10.79 -8.68 -1.34
C LYS A 362 11.24 -9.17 0.05
N GLU A 363 12.43 -8.79 0.49
CA GLU A 363 12.98 -9.14 1.80
C GLU A 363 12.25 -8.41 2.95
N MET A 364 11.48 -7.35 2.64
CA MET A 364 10.67 -6.59 3.59
C MET A 364 11.49 -5.89 4.70
N GLU A 365 12.67 -5.40 4.35
CA GLU A 365 13.64 -4.85 5.31
C GLU A 365 13.47 -3.35 5.57
N ASP A 366 13.07 -2.59 4.55
CA ASP A 366 12.89 -1.14 4.63
C ASP A 366 11.71 -0.64 3.77
N MET A 367 11.29 0.60 4.04
CA MET A 367 10.17 1.25 3.35
C MET A 367 8.85 0.46 3.52
N GLY A 368 7.87 0.64 2.64
CA GLY A 368 6.51 0.09 2.82
C GLY A 368 5.65 0.99 3.70
N TYR A 369 5.69 2.30 3.41
CA TYR A 369 4.99 3.33 4.19
C TYR A 369 3.74 3.87 3.49
N GLY A 370 2.70 4.19 4.25
CA GLY A 370 1.55 4.93 3.72
C GLY A 370 1.92 6.39 3.47
N TYR A 371 2.02 7.19 4.53
CA TYR A 371 2.42 8.60 4.49
C TYR A 371 3.73 8.84 5.24
N ARG A 372 4.61 9.67 4.69
CA ARG A 372 5.90 10.02 5.30
C ARG A 372 5.96 11.48 5.71
N TYR A 373 6.19 11.72 6.99
CA TYR A 373 6.51 13.05 7.52
C TYR A 373 7.98 13.36 7.26
N MET A 374 8.27 13.91 6.09
CA MET A 374 9.62 14.38 5.77
C MET A 374 9.91 15.70 6.49
N ILE A 375 11.15 16.18 6.31
CA ILE A 375 11.65 17.41 6.93
C ILE A 375 11.23 18.67 6.15
N GLY A 376 11.35 19.84 6.80
CA GLY A 376 11.09 21.14 6.17
C GLY A 376 9.64 21.44 5.82
N VAL A 377 8.66 20.64 6.28
CA VAL A 377 7.23 20.78 5.96
C VAL A 377 6.37 20.42 7.17
N HIS A 378 5.27 21.17 7.39
CA HIS A 378 4.23 20.77 8.34
C HIS A 378 3.29 19.75 7.66
N GLY A 379 2.93 18.69 8.38
CA GLY A 379 2.04 17.65 7.85
C GLY A 379 0.82 17.45 8.74
N ASP A 380 -0.37 17.69 8.20
CA ASP A 380 -1.64 17.34 8.83
C ASP A 380 -2.25 16.11 8.15
N VAL A 381 -2.48 15.03 8.90
CA VAL A 381 -2.91 13.73 8.37
C VAL A 381 -4.18 13.28 9.07
N HIS A 382 -5.32 13.32 8.37
CA HIS A 382 -6.60 13.04 9.02
C HIS A 382 -7.69 12.44 8.14
N ASP A 383 -8.66 11.75 8.76
CA ASP A 383 -9.81 11.14 8.07
C ASP A 383 -9.39 10.16 6.95
N ASN A 384 -8.18 9.59 7.01
CA ASN A 384 -7.70 8.61 6.02
C ASN A 384 -8.03 7.19 6.44
N ILE A 385 -7.90 6.27 5.48
CA ILE A 385 -7.77 4.84 5.73
C ILE A 385 -6.35 4.42 5.39
N PHE A 386 -5.66 3.77 6.32
CA PHE A 386 -4.37 3.12 6.10
C PHE A 386 -4.47 1.62 6.39
N GLY A 387 -4.32 0.82 5.35
CA GLY A 387 -4.49 -0.63 5.44
C GLY A 387 -3.34 -1.39 4.80
N CYS A 388 -2.94 -2.50 5.42
CA CYS A 388 -2.00 -3.44 4.80
C CYS A 388 -0.66 -2.79 4.38
N SER A 389 -0.12 -1.86 5.17
CA SER A 389 1.25 -1.35 4.96
C SER A 389 2.27 -2.33 5.53
N ASN A 390 3.25 -2.74 4.71
CA ASN A 390 4.27 -3.73 5.11
C ASN A 390 5.09 -3.29 6.33
N LEU A 391 5.37 -2.00 6.49
CA LEU A 391 6.13 -1.48 7.62
C LEU A 391 5.33 -0.52 8.49
N GLY A 392 4.82 0.58 7.93
CA GLY A 392 4.13 1.59 8.72
C GLY A 392 3.05 2.31 7.94
N ALA A 393 1.87 2.53 8.53
CA ALA A 393 0.92 3.46 7.93
C ALA A 393 1.51 4.88 7.86
N LEU A 394 2.10 5.33 8.97
CA LEU A 394 2.74 6.63 9.09
C LEU A 394 4.23 6.49 9.42
N ASP A 395 5.08 7.24 8.72
CA ASP A 395 6.53 7.29 8.96
C ASP A 395 6.94 8.67 9.50
N ARG A 396 7.36 8.72 10.77
CA ARG A 396 7.91 9.91 11.42
C ARG A 396 9.38 9.73 11.81
N THR A 397 10.10 8.84 11.11
CA THR A 397 11.51 8.50 11.39
C THR A 397 12.50 9.58 10.99
N HIS A 398 12.13 10.49 10.08
CA HIS A 398 12.98 11.60 9.68
C HIS A 398 12.99 12.68 10.75
N ILE A 399 14.17 12.99 11.28
CA ILE A 399 14.41 14.11 12.22
C ILE A 399 15.15 15.21 11.46
N ASP A 400 14.69 16.45 11.57
CA ASP A 400 15.39 17.56 10.95
C ASP A 400 16.72 17.83 11.68
N SER A 401 17.82 17.81 10.93
CA SER A 401 19.14 18.13 11.47
C SER A 401 19.22 19.59 11.94
N ASN A 402 18.40 20.48 11.37
CA ASN A 402 18.22 21.82 11.86
C ASN A 402 17.22 21.81 13.04
N LYS A 403 17.75 21.96 14.26
CA LYS A 403 16.96 21.93 15.50
C LYS A 403 15.84 22.99 15.54
N ALA A 404 16.04 24.15 14.92
CA ALA A 404 15.01 25.18 14.87
C ALA A 404 13.84 24.76 13.96
N HIS A 405 14.15 24.11 12.82
CA HIS A 405 13.13 23.54 11.95
C HIS A 405 12.44 22.34 12.60
N GLU A 406 13.16 21.47 13.31
CA GLU A 406 12.52 20.35 14.02
C GLU A 406 11.54 20.84 15.09
N ALA A 407 11.90 21.89 15.84
CA ALA A 407 11.04 22.48 16.86
C ALA A 407 9.82 23.21 16.26
N ASP A 408 9.96 23.79 15.06
CA ASP A 408 8.86 24.44 14.33
C ASP A 408 7.95 23.43 13.62
N ARG A 409 8.50 22.28 13.20
CA ARG A 409 7.77 21.27 12.42
C ARG A 409 6.58 20.73 13.20
N LYS A 410 5.41 20.76 12.57
CA LYS A 410 4.15 20.27 13.14
C LYS A 410 3.73 19.04 12.36
N THR A 411 3.55 17.94 13.08
CA THR A 411 3.04 16.68 12.53
C THR A 411 1.83 16.25 13.32
N SER A 412 0.74 15.96 12.63
CA SER A 412 -0.54 15.58 13.22
C SER A 412 -1.06 14.31 12.57
N ALA A 413 -1.79 13.50 13.33
CA ALA A 413 -2.43 12.28 12.87
C ALA A 413 -3.74 12.07 13.64
N TYR A 414 -4.90 12.51 13.15
CA TYR A 414 -6.17 12.38 13.89
C TYR A 414 -7.32 11.86 13.02
N ASN A 415 -8.31 11.23 13.63
CA ASN A 415 -9.44 10.63 12.91
C ASN A 415 -9.03 9.69 11.75
N ASN A 416 -7.92 8.97 11.84
CA ASN A 416 -7.56 7.99 10.81
C ASN A 416 -8.07 6.60 11.21
N MET A 417 -8.39 5.78 10.21
CA MET A 417 -8.72 4.37 10.38
C MET A 417 -7.55 3.50 9.91
N PHE A 418 -7.11 2.59 10.77
CA PHE A 418 -5.98 1.68 10.52
C PHE A 418 -6.44 0.23 10.46
N PHE A 419 -5.77 -0.62 9.69
CA PHE A 419 -5.88 -2.07 9.83
C PHE A 419 -4.71 -2.80 9.18
N MET A 420 -4.29 -3.92 9.76
CA MET A 420 -3.29 -4.82 9.15
C MET A 420 -1.97 -4.16 8.74
N ASN A 421 -1.61 -3.02 9.34
CA ASN A 421 -0.30 -2.43 9.21
C ASN A 421 0.66 -3.10 10.20
N ALA A 422 1.93 -3.25 9.82
CA ALA A 422 2.95 -3.71 10.78
C ALA A 422 3.11 -2.71 11.95
N ALA A 423 2.95 -1.41 11.68
CA ALA A 423 2.77 -0.35 12.67
C ALA A 423 1.82 0.73 12.13
N ASP A 424 1.11 1.43 13.02
CA ASP A 424 0.29 2.57 12.60
C ASP A 424 1.14 3.83 12.51
N LEU A 425 2.16 3.95 13.38
CA LEU A 425 3.20 4.96 13.33
C LEU A 425 4.58 4.36 13.59
N VAL A 426 5.57 4.78 12.82
CA VAL A 426 6.97 4.40 12.98
C VAL A 426 7.78 5.62 13.43
N LEU A 427 8.52 5.45 14.54
CA LEU A 427 9.37 6.47 15.15
C LEU A 427 10.83 6.01 15.20
N PRO A 428 11.79 6.96 15.23
CA PRO A 428 13.19 6.61 15.45
C PRO A 428 13.39 6.05 16.86
N SER A 429 14.40 5.21 17.06
CA SER A 429 14.83 4.76 18.40
C SER A 429 16.35 4.88 18.56
N THR A 430 16.80 4.96 19.81
CA THR A 430 18.24 4.99 20.17
C THR A 430 18.92 3.62 20.10
N GLY A 431 18.15 2.54 20.01
CA GLY A 431 18.63 1.15 20.09
C GLY A 431 18.88 0.47 18.74
N GLY A 432 18.99 1.23 17.64
CA GLY A 432 19.25 0.70 16.30
C GLY A 432 18.07 -0.01 15.63
N LYS A 433 16.87 0.04 16.21
CA LYS A 433 15.60 -0.42 15.61
C LYS A 433 14.61 0.72 15.47
N TRP A 434 13.49 0.49 14.80
CA TRP A 434 12.35 1.42 14.82
C TRP A 434 11.46 1.17 16.04
N THR A 435 10.88 2.25 16.56
CA THR A 435 9.78 2.17 17.54
C THR A 435 8.47 2.07 16.76
N LEU A 436 7.75 0.97 16.94
CA LEU A 436 6.48 0.69 16.27
C LEU A 436 5.32 1.01 17.22
N VAL A 437 4.48 1.97 16.83
CA VAL A 437 3.41 2.51 17.67
C VAL A 437 2.05 2.17 17.05
N LYS A 438 1.12 1.75 17.90
CA LYS A 438 -0.28 1.52 17.56
C LYS A 438 -1.10 2.79 17.77
N ALA A 439 -2.16 2.97 16.99
CA ALA A 439 -3.02 4.15 17.01
C ALA A 439 -3.51 4.53 18.43
N ALA A 440 -3.81 3.52 19.26
CA ALA A 440 -4.27 3.69 20.64
C ALA A 440 -3.23 4.32 21.60
N ARG A 441 -1.99 4.54 21.16
CA ARG A 441 -0.90 5.13 21.95
C ARG A 441 -0.33 6.40 21.31
N PHE A 442 -1.03 7.01 20.35
CA PHE A 442 -0.54 8.22 19.69
C PHE A 442 -0.52 9.44 20.64
N ASP A 443 -1.30 9.41 21.72
CA ASP A 443 -1.26 10.40 22.81
C ASP A 443 0.02 10.33 23.66
N GLU A 444 0.75 9.22 23.61
CA GLU A 444 2.08 9.07 24.23
C GLU A 444 3.22 9.60 23.34
N VAL A 445 2.91 10.12 22.13
CA VAL A 445 3.92 10.54 21.14
C VAL A 445 4.09 12.06 21.16
N ASP A 446 5.15 12.54 21.81
CA ASP A 446 5.45 13.98 21.97
C ASP A 446 5.57 14.75 20.64
N GLN A 447 5.92 14.06 19.54
CA GLN A 447 6.07 14.67 18.21
C GLN A 447 4.74 14.93 17.51
N MET A 448 3.61 14.47 18.05
CA MET A 448 2.29 14.66 17.46
C MET A 448 1.60 15.89 18.06
N ALA A 449 1.34 16.90 17.22
CA ALA A 449 0.63 18.10 17.62
C ALA A 449 -0.87 17.85 17.87
N LYS A 450 -1.44 16.85 17.19
CA LYS A 450 -2.84 16.44 17.30
C LYS A 450 -2.96 14.95 16.95
N CYS A 451 -3.67 14.17 17.78
CA CYS A 451 -3.65 12.70 17.68
C CYS A 451 -4.95 11.96 18.06
N GLU A 452 -6.04 12.66 18.28
CA GLU A 452 -7.29 12.08 18.76
C GLU A 452 -8.10 11.35 17.67
N GLY A 453 -9.06 10.51 18.09
CA GLY A 453 -10.07 9.94 17.20
C GLY A 453 -9.58 8.89 16.20
N ASN A 454 -8.31 8.49 16.27
CA ASN A 454 -7.78 7.37 15.49
C ASN A 454 -8.37 6.04 15.96
N ILE A 455 -8.71 5.16 15.02
CA ILE A 455 -9.33 3.88 15.30
C ILE A 455 -8.68 2.75 14.50
N GLU A 456 -8.68 1.55 15.04
CA GLU A 456 -8.50 0.33 14.25
C GLU A 456 -9.86 -0.03 13.61
N ALA A 457 -9.84 -0.49 12.36
CA ALA A 457 -11.03 -0.77 11.60
C ALA A 457 -11.87 -1.87 12.29
N PRO A 458 -13.18 -1.65 12.50
CA PRO A 458 -14.06 -2.69 13.01
C PRO A 458 -14.12 -3.91 12.08
N GLN A 459 -14.37 -5.10 12.64
CA GLN A 459 -14.42 -6.35 11.87
C GLN A 459 -15.45 -6.32 10.71
N ASN A 460 -16.53 -5.55 10.84
CA ASN A 460 -17.59 -5.40 9.84
C ASN A 460 -17.42 -4.18 8.92
N SER A 461 -16.28 -3.48 9.00
CA SER A 461 -15.99 -2.29 8.19
C SER A 461 -16.18 -2.57 6.71
N ASN A 462 -16.77 -1.60 6.01
CA ASN A 462 -17.18 -1.76 4.62
C ASN A 462 -15.99 -1.79 3.66
N ILE A 463 -14.87 -1.14 4.02
CA ILE A 463 -13.63 -1.20 3.23
C ILE A 463 -13.17 -2.64 3.01
N LEU A 464 -13.26 -3.50 4.02
CA LEU A 464 -12.82 -4.90 3.95
C LEU A 464 -13.60 -5.72 2.92
N LYS A 465 -14.82 -5.28 2.56
CA LYS A 465 -15.68 -5.92 1.56
C LYS A 465 -15.43 -5.40 0.14
N LYS A 466 -14.72 -4.26 0.01
CA LYS A 466 -14.43 -3.60 -1.27
C LYS A 466 -13.04 -3.93 -1.81
N ILE A 467 -12.12 -4.33 -0.95
CA ILE A 467 -10.79 -4.79 -1.36
C ILE A 467 -10.91 -6.11 -2.13
N ASP A 468 -10.10 -6.27 -3.18
CA ASP A 468 -10.00 -7.54 -3.88
C ASP A 468 -9.69 -8.70 -2.89
N PRO A 469 -10.57 -9.72 -2.80
CA PRO A 469 -10.47 -10.73 -1.76
C PRO A 469 -9.24 -11.62 -1.91
N ALA A 470 -8.79 -11.88 -3.14
CA ALA A 470 -7.60 -12.67 -3.39
C ALA A 470 -6.34 -11.90 -2.96
N TYR A 471 -6.28 -10.60 -3.29
CA TYR A 471 -5.18 -9.73 -2.90
C TYR A 471 -5.10 -9.57 -1.37
N LEU A 472 -6.23 -9.30 -0.71
CA LEU A 472 -6.29 -9.17 0.75
C LEU A 472 -5.88 -10.48 1.44
N LYS A 473 -6.39 -11.63 0.97
CA LYS A 473 -6.02 -12.95 1.49
C LYS A 473 -4.53 -13.21 1.30
N GLY A 474 -3.98 -12.86 0.13
CA GLY A 474 -2.57 -13.00 -0.16
C GLY A 474 -1.69 -12.22 0.82
N PHE A 475 -2.05 -10.96 1.07
CA PHE A 475 -1.34 -10.12 2.04
C PHE A 475 -1.49 -10.64 3.47
N ALA A 476 -2.71 -11.00 3.89
CA ALA A 476 -2.99 -11.53 5.23
C ALA A 476 -2.21 -12.82 5.54
N THR A 477 -1.84 -13.57 4.50
CA THR A 477 -1.13 -14.84 4.60
C THR A 477 0.32 -14.76 4.09
N LEU A 478 0.85 -13.53 3.96
CA LEU A 478 2.21 -13.25 3.52
C LEU A 478 3.23 -14.03 4.36
N LYS A 479 4.14 -14.73 3.69
CA LYS A 479 5.26 -15.46 4.28
C LYS A 479 6.54 -15.07 3.57
N VAL A 480 7.58 -14.77 4.35
CA VAL A 480 8.96 -14.60 3.88
C VAL A 480 9.78 -15.76 4.44
N VAL A 481 10.43 -16.53 3.57
CA VAL A 481 11.26 -17.68 3.93
C VAL A 481 12.67 -17.46 3.40
N SER A 482 13.65 -17.42 4.30
CA SER A 482 15.05 -17.21 3.98
C SER A 482 15.88 -18.42 4.41
N ASN A 483 16.62 -19.00 3.47
CA ASN A 483 17.54 -20.10 3.72
C ASN A 483 18.98 -19.64 3.46
N THR A 484 19.86 -19.82 4.43
CA THR A 484 21.30 -19.53 4.29
C THR A 484 22.11 -20.83 4.32
N SER A 485 23.13 -20.91 3.46
CA SER A 485 24.07 -22.03 3.43
C SER A 485 25.49 -21.48 3.46
N PHE A 486 26.24 -21.83 4.49
CA PHE A 486 27.62 -21.44 4.69
C PHE A 486 28.42 -22.66 5.14
N ASP A 487 29.46 -22.99 4.37
CA ASP A 487 30.40 -24.06 4.71
C ASP A 487 31.81 -23.46 4.77
N ALA A 488 32.27 -23.16 5.98
CA ALA A 488 33.62 -22.64 6.24
C ALA A 488 34.71 -23.60 5.75
N ASN A 489 34.42 -24.91 5.71
CA ASN A 489 35.36 -25.95 5.32
C ASN A 489 35.28 -26.30 3.82
N SER A 490 34.41 -25.64 3.06
CA SER A 490 34.40 -25.81 1.61
C SER A 490 35.76 -25.40 1.02
N ALA A 491 36.19 -26.11 -0.03
CA ALA A 491 37.49 -25.85 -0.67
C ALA A 491 37.66 -24.36 -1.06
N ALA A 492 36.58 -23.71 -1.49
CA ALA A 492 36.57 -22.28 -1.83
C ALA A 492 36.78 -21.38 -0.60
N ASN A 493 36.18 -21.70 0.55
CA ASN A 493 36.31 -20.91 1.77
C ASN A 493 37.64 -21.14 2.48
N LEU A 494 38.16 -22.37 2.47
CA LEU A 494 39.52 -22.66 2.95
C LEU A 494 40.56 -21.92 2.10
N TYR A 495 40.43 -21.93 0.77
CA TYR A 495 41.29 -21.14 -0.11
C TYR A 495 41.20 -19.64 0.19
N ARG A 496 39.98 -19.11 0.37
CA ARG A 496 39.77 -17.70 0.72
C ARG A 496 40.43 -17.33 2.04
N GLN A 497 40.22 -18.14 3.07
CA GLN A 497 40.78 -17.92 4.40
C GLN A 497 42.30 -17.88 4.38
N VAL A 498 42.96 -18.82 3.70
CA VAL A 498 44.43 -18.88 3.60
C VAL A 498 45.01 -17.68 2.85
N ASN A 499 44.24 -17.09 1.92
CA ASN A 499 44.65 -15.92 1.15
C ASN A 499 44.12 -14.59 1.73
N GLY A 500 43.62 -14.58 2.98
CA GLY A 500 43.10 -13.37 3.63
C GLY A 500 41.85 -12.78 2.98
N MET A 501 41.13 -13.56 2.17
CA MET A 501 39.88 -13.16 1.53
C MET A 501 38.67 -13.52 2.40
N ASN A 502 37.60 -12.73 2.27
CA ASN A 502 36.32 -13.02 2.91
C ASN A 502 35.72 -14.33 2.40
N MET A 503 35.32 -15.21 3.33
CA MET A 503 34.56 -16.42 3.02
C MET A 503 33.18 -16.08 2.45
N GLN A 504 32.62 -17.02 1.70
CA GLN A 504 31.36 -16.85 0.97
C GLN A 504 30.32 -17.90 1.40
N GLY A 505 29.06 -17.50 1.32
CA GLY A 505 27.90 -18.37 1.50
C GLY A 505 26.82 -18.00 0.49
N THR A 506 25.73 -18.77 0.48
CA THR A 506 24.54 -18.48 -0.34
C THR A 506 23.35 -18.19 0.55
N SER A 507 22.48 -17.27 0.12
CA SER A 507 21.20 -17.00 0.76
C SER A 507 20.11 -17.02 -0.31
N THR A 508 18.97 -17.63 0.00
CA THR A 508 17.78 -17.63 -0.87
C THR A 508 16.57 -17.16 -0.08
N THR A 509 15.99 -16.03 -0.51
CA THR A 509 14.71 -15.51 0.01
C THR A 509 13.56 -15.80 -0.97
N ARG A 510 12.48 -16.37 -0.44
CA ARG A 510 11.20 -16.62 -1.12
C ARG A 510 10.09 -15.89 -0.38
N VAL A 511 9.11 -15.40 -1.13
CA VAL A 511 7.93 -14.73 -0.61
C VAL A 511 6.69 -15.36 -1.21
N SER A 512 5.60 -15.45 -0.45
CA SER A 512 4.31 -15.89 -0.99
C SER A 512 3.60 -14.81 -1.81
N MET A 513 3.88 -13.54 -1.52
CA MET A 513 3.35 -12.37 -2.21
C MET A 513 4.35 -11.22 -2.12
N TYR A 514 4.45 -10.37 -3.14
CA TYR A 514 5.19 -9.12 -3.05
C TYR A 514 4.86 -8.22 -4.24
N GLY A 515 4.15 -7.12 -3.98
CA GLY A 515 3.86 -6.12 -5.00
C GLY A 515 3.18 -6.69 -6.23
N ASN A 516 2.39 -7.77 -6.11
CA ASN A 516 1.64 -8.34 -7.23
C ASN A 516 0.76 -7.23 -7.82
N ARG A 517 0.48 -7.30 -9.13
CA ARG A 517 -0.35 -6.29 -9.77
C ARG A 517 -1.75 -6.30 -9.16
N TYR A 518 -2.19 -5.14 -8.70
CA TYR A 518 -3.56 -4.89 -8.32
C TYR A 518 -4.31 -4.37 -9.55
N ASP A 519 -5.52 -4.87 -9.80
CA ASP A 519 -6.36 -4.38 -10.88
C ASP A 519 -6.78 -2.92 -10.58
N ALA A 520 -6.24 -1.99 -11.37
CA ALA A 520 -6.45 -0.56 -11.16
C ALA A 520 -7.92 -0.15 -11.32
N ASP A 521 -8.72 -0.87 -12.12
CA ASP A 521 -10.14 -0.58 -12.28
C ASP A 521 -10.94 -1.02 -11.05
N LYS A 522 -10.57 -2.14 -10.40
CA LYS A 522 -11.15 -2.51 -9.10
C LYS A 522 -10.87 -1.46 -8.02
N ALA A 523 -9.76 -0.73 -8.12
CA ALA A 523 -9.43 0.31 -7.15
C ALA A 523 -10.43 1.49 -7.16
N LEU A 524 -11.14 1.72 -8.27
CA LEU A 524 -12.19 2.75 -8.34
C LEU A 524 -13.35 2.46 -7.36
N SER A 525 -13.58 1.18 -7.03
CA SER A 525 -14.62 0.80 -6.06
C SER A 525 -14.27 1.13 -4.60
N LEU A 526 -13.05 1.59 -4.34
CA LEU A 526 -12.59 2.02 -3.01
C LEU A 526 -13.04 3.44 -2.66
N PHE A 527 -13.51 4.22 -3.63
CA PHE A 527 -14.18 5.49 -3.38
C PHE A 527 -15.55 5.26 -2.74
N GLY A 528 -15.83 5.95 -1.64
CA GLY A 528 -17.04 5.77 -0.84
C GLY A 528 -17.10 4.42 -0.12
N ALA A 529 -15.97 3.73 0.05
CA ALA A 529 -15.95 2.39 0.64
C ALA A 529 -16.23 2.40 2.15
N GLU A 530 -15.89 3.48 2.86
CA GLU A 530 -16.25 3.67 4.26
C GLU A 530 -16.73 5.11 4.47
N SER A 531 -17.80 5.27 5.26
CA SER A 531 -18.32 6.59 5.55
C SER A 531 -17.31 7.38 6.38
N ARG A 532 -17.13 8.67 6.07
CA ARG A 532 -16.24 9.62 6.78
C ARG A 532 -14.74 9.36 6.63
N TYR A 533 -14.30 8.11 6.48
CA TYR A 533 -12.88 7.77 6.37
C TYR A 533 -12.49 7.40 4.94
N GLY A 534 -11.28 7.80 4.54
CA GLY A 534 -10.69 7.45 3.25
C GLY A 534 -11.37 8.16 2.08
N ALA A 535 -11.09 7.68 0.87
CA ALA A 535 -11.64 8.27 -0.34
C ALA A 535 -13.18 8.15 -0.34
N GLN A 536 -13.85 9.28 -0.50
CA GLN A 536 -15.29 9.47 -0.59
C GLN A 536 -15.73 9.58 -2.06
N LEU A 537 -17.03 9.39 -2.33
CA LEU A 537 -17.55 9.58 -3.69
C LEU A 537 -17.29 11.03 -4.18
N PRO A 538 -16.66 11.21 -5.37
CA PRO A 538 -16.30 12.52 -5.92
C PRO A 538 -17.47 13.45 -6.27
#